data_AF-A0A931KFW0-F1
#
_entry.id   AF-A0A931KFW0-F1
#
_cell.length_a   1.000
_cell.length_b   1.000
_cell.length_c   1.000
_cell.angle_alpha   90.00
_cell.angle_beta   90.00
_cell.angle_gamma   90.00
#
_symmetry.space_group_name_H-M   'P 1'
#
loop_
_entity.id
_entity.type
_entity.pdbx_description
1 polymer ?
#
loop_
_entity_poly.entity_id
_entity_poly.type
_entity_poly.pdbx_seq_one_letter_code
_entity_poly.pdbx_strand_id
1 'polypeptide(L)'
;MYSNEECMKEIRELLDNYEDGLNIFKKDPPGDWMAPLARKEGSTADNIPETWMGLAEAVIGIIAKKKYDLDTYPNVMKLISAEYMIDAYTNVGMPKNYTHWSFGLDHARNEAQYRKGQMGLAYEIVINTNPCEVYNMDTNSRLMMLLVTAHAGFGHNTFFKNNHLFTEHTDAEEINPLLERLKRFVKECEEKYGIQEVEDVLSACHALESHAVNRYSRPRAKSPKEIREQIEERRKFLEQNYDHLLEVTTRKAASASDDFKEASEVDIRIERDENLLRFIADYSPKYHNANEVASRRGKPGEPWQTQLMRMIADKSQYFYPQIQTKVMNEGCASFWHYRLLGDMYDMDLIDDGMYMEFITSHSGVLTQRDFDSKYYSGFNPYKLGFEIFMDIERVCNNPTDEDKEWFGKAQWFQDVQAGKADWLSVMKDIVVEYRDETFVSQFLSPKVIREMSLFVVHDDEMDDEMVVTAIHNRAGYEKVRDALADHYNLANRTPQIEVVDYDYSRNRALYLEHTVHRGRELDDDINNVLQQVWYLWSADKKGSISPVILNSVDSETGEQIQSYALPKREEGKQPGRKRQP
;
A
#
# COMPACT_ATOMS: atom_id res chain seq x y z
N MET A 1 -3.05 -31.11 12.17
CA MET A 1 -1.68 -30.59 12.05
C MET A 1 -0.73 -31.77 11.90
N TYR A 2 0.10 -31.84 10.86
CA TYR A 2 1.15 -32.87 10.81
C TYR A 2 2.17 -32.63 11.94
N SER A 3 2.73 -33.71 12.46
CA SER A 3 3.89 -33.68 13.35
C SER A 3 5.18 -33.44 12.58
N ASN A 4 6.26 -33.06 13.29
CA ASN A 4 7.57 -32.93 12.64
C ASN A 4 8.06 -34.26 12.06
N GLU A 5 7.71 -35.38 12.68
CA GLU A 5 8.06 -36.72 12.18
C GLU A 5 7.39 -37.04 10.83
N GLU A 6 6.12 -36.66 10.66
CA GLU A 6 5.37 -36.86 9.42
C GLU A 6 5.92 -35.98 8.29
N CYS A 7 6.18 -34.69 8.56
CA CYS A 7 6.85 -33.82 7.58
C CYS A 7 8.24 -34.34 7.21
N MET A 8 9.02 -34.82 8.19
CA MET A 8 10.35 -35.34 7.95
C MET A 8 10.36 -36.61 7.09
N LYS A 9 9.29 -37.40 7.11
CA LYS A 9 9.18 -38.54 6.21
C LYS A 9 9.14 -38.09 4.74
N GLU A 10 8.27 -37.14 4.41
CA GLU A 10 8.16 -36.59 3.05
C GLU A 10 9.45 -35.85 2.64
N ILE A 11 10.05 -35.08 3.55
CA ILE A 11 11.31 -34.37 3.31
C ILE A 11 12.45 -35.36 3.04
N ARG A 12 12.55 -36.46 3.79
CA ARG A 12 13.55 -37.51 3.53
C ARG A 12 13.36 -38.16 2.18
N GLU A 13 12.12 -38.52 1.83
CA GLU A 13 11.80 -39.09 0.50
C GLU A 13 12.21 -38.16 -0.65
N LEU A 14 12.04 -36.84 -0.47
CA LEU A 14 12.52 -35.84 -1.42
C LEU A 14 14.05 -35.77 -1.46
N LEU A 15 14.69 -35.58 -0.31
CA LEU A 15 16.13 -35.37 -0.18
C LEU A 15 16.96 -36.60 -0.59
N ASP A 16 16.40 -37.80 -0.47
CA ASP A 16 17.06 -39.05 -0.86
C ASP A 16 17.39 -39.15 -2.35
N ASN A 17 16.80 -38.29 -3.20
CA ASN A 17 17.12 -38.20 -4.63
C ASN A 17 18.43 -37.45 -4.94
N TYR A 18 18.98 -36.70 -3.98
CA TYR A 18 20.18 -35.89 -4.16
C TYR A 18 21.41 -36.54 -3.52
N GLU A 19 22.60 -36.34 -4.10
CA GLU A 19 23.84 -36.95 -3.60
C GLU A 19 24.12 -36.60 -2.14
N ASP A 20 23.85 -35.36 -1.75
CA ASP A 20 24.08 -34.84 -0.40
C ASP A 20 23.02 -35.23 0.63
N GLY A 21 21.86 -35.74 0.18
CA GLY A 21 20.77 -36.19 1.04
C GLY A 21 20.35 -35.13 2.08
N LEU A 22 20.25 -35.56 3.35
CA LEU A 22 19.90 -34.71 4.49
C LEU A 22 20.90 -33.59 4.78
N ASN A 23 22.14 -33.69 4.28
CA ASN A 23 23.18 -32.70 4.55
C ASN A 23 23.23 -31.58 3.51
N ILE A 24 22.30 -31.54 2.55
CA ILE A 24 22.32 -30.60 1.43
C ILE A 24 22.25 -29.12 1.86
N PHE A 25 21.60 -28.83 2.99
CA PHE A 25 21.54 -27.47 3.55
C PHE A 25 22.75 -27.15 4.46
N LYS A 26 23.42 -28.19 4.97
CA LYS A 26 24.56 -28.09 5.90
C LYS A 26 25.91 -27.98 5.19
N LYS A 27 26.00 -28.38 3.92
CA LYS A 27 27.18 -28.16 3.08
C LYS A 27 27.14 -26.79 2.41
N ASP A 28 28.32 -26.26 2.09
CA ASP A 28 28.40 -25.07 1.26
C ASP A 28 27.77 -25.34 -0.11
N PRO A 29 26.94 -24.43 -0.62
CA PRO A 29 26.30 -24.60 -1.91
C PRO A 29 27.38 -24.56 -3.01
N PRO A 30 27.10 -25.09 -4.21
CA PRO A 30 27.84 -24.64 -5.39
C PRO A 30 27.72 -23.11 -5.42
N GLY A 31 28.80 -22.38 -5.66
CA GLY A 31 28.83 -20.91 -5.54
C GLY A 31 27.82 -20.12 -6.41
N ASP A 32 26.96 -20.81 -7.16
CA ASP A 32 25.76 -20.32 -7.82
C ASP A 32 24.51 -21.02 -7.25
N TRP A 33 23.62 -20.26 -6.62
CA TRP A 33 22.38 -20.72 -6.00
C TRP A 33 21.36 -21.33 -6.97
N MET A 34 21.48 -20.98 -8.25
CA MET A 34 20.63 -21.46 -9.34
C MET A 34 21.28 -22.60 -10.13
N ALA A 35 22.48 -23.04 -9.74
CA ALA A 35 23.12 -24.18 -10.37
C ALA A 35 22.33 -25.48 -10.11
N PRO A 36 22.32 -26.42 -11.08
CA PRO A 36 21.70 -27.73 -10.88
C PRO A 36 22.35 -28.49 -9.72
N LEU A 37 21.53 -29.08 -8.87
CA LEU A 37 21.97 -29.96 -7.78
C LEU A 37 22.37 -31.34 -8.32
N ALA A 38 23.40 -31.94 -7.72
CA ALA A 38 23.84 -33.28 -8.04
C ALA A 38 22.80 -34.33 -7.57
N ARG A 39 22.27 -35.11 -8.52
CA ARG A 39 21.28 -36.17 -8.28
C ARG A 39 21.97 -37.53 -8.18
N LYS A 40 21.46 -38.42 -7.33
CA LYS A 40 21.98 -39.80 -7.24
C LYS A 40 21.75 -40.54 -8.55
N GLU A 41 22.74 -41.35 -8.96
CA GLU A 41 22.61 -42.27 -10.10
C GLU A 41 21.39 -43.18 -9.92
N GLY A 42 20.48 -43.16 -10.91
CA GLY A 42 19.26 -43.97 -10.89
C GLY A 42 18.03 -43.30 -10.28
N SER A 43 18.09 -42.02 -9.87
CA SER A 43 16.86 -41.28 -9.54
C SER A 43 16.02 -41.08 -10.81
N THR A 44 14.80 -41.64 -10.81
CA THR A 44 13.81 -41.53 -11.90
C THR A 44 12.65 -40.60 -11.51
N ALA A 45 12.83 -39.78 -10.46
CA ALA A 45 11.77 -38.91 -9.98
C ALA A 45 11.59 -37.73 -10.93
N ASP A 46 10.55 -37.81 -11.76
CA ASP A 46 10.11 -36.70 -12.61
C ASP A 46 9.53 -35.59 -11.72
N ASN A 47 9.82 -34.32 -12.03
CA ASN A 47 9.35 -33.11 -11.31
C ASN A 47 9.92 -32.82 -9.91
N ILE A 48 11.14 -33.28 -9.57
CA ILE A 48 11.85 -32.79 -8.38
C ILE A 48 12.62 -31.49 -8.69
N PRO A 49 12.82 -30.59 -7.69
CA PRO A 49 13.56 -29.35 -7.89
C PRO A 49 14.95 -29.56 -8.50
N GLU A 50 15.33 -28.70 -9.44
CA GLU A 50 16.65 -28.77 -10.09
C GLU A 50 17.70 -27.94 -9.36
N THR A 51 17.31 -26.85 -8.71
CA THR A 51 18.22 -25.87 -8.10
C THR A 51 18.15 -25.92 -6.57
N TRP A 52 19.18 -25.39 -5.90
CA TRP A 52 19.21 -25.29 -4.43
C TRP A 52 18.04 -24.45 -3.90
N MET A 53 17.76 -23.30 -4.53
CA MET A 53 16.63 -22.45 -4.15
C MET A 53 15.27 -23.13 -4.36
N GLY A 54 15.10 -23.88 -5.46
CA GLY A 54 13.88 -24.66 -5.69
C GLY A 54 13.70 -25.76 -4.64
N LEU A 55 14.80 -26.39 -4.20
CA LEU A 55 14.76 -27.39 -3.14
C LEU A 55 14.42 -26.76 -1.78
N ALA A 56 15.00 -25.61 -1.47
CA ALA A 56 14.68 -24.84 -0.26
C ALA A 56 13.17 -24.49 -0.19
N GLU A 57 12.62 -23.98 -1.29
CA GLU A 57 11.19 -23.68 -1.40
C GLU A 57 10.33 -24.93 -1.21
N ALA A 58 10.69 -26.05 -1.83
CA ALA A 58 9.95 -27.29 -1.71
C ALA A 58 9.96 -27.85 -0.27
N VAL A 59 11.12 -27.84 0.40
CA VAL A 59 11.25 -28.33 1.78
C VAL A 59 10.49 -27.45 2.76
N ILE A 60 10.66 -26.13 2.70
CA ILE A 60 9.90 -25.20 3.54
C ILE A 60 8.40 -25.30 3.22
N GLY A 61 8.06 -25.49 1.94
CA GLY A 61 6.68 -25.68 1.48
C GLY A 61 6.01 -26.93 2.02
N ILE A 62 6.74 -28.03 2.22
CA ILE A 62 6.23 -29.22 2.91
C ILE A 62 5.85 -28.86 4.34
N ILE A 63 6.71 -28.16 5.09
CA ILE A 63 6.42 -27.74 6.46
C ILE A 63 5.22 -26.77 6.48
N ALA A 64 5.28 -25.70 5.69
CA ALA A 64 4.22 -24.69 5.59
C ALA A 64 2.85 -25.29 5.23
N LYS A 65 2.77 -26.14 4.21
CA LYS A 65 1.49 -26.67 3.69
C LYS A 65 1.01 -27.90 4.44
N LYS A 66 1.89 -28.81 4.87
CA LYS A 66 1.46 -30.06 5.53
C LYS A 66 1.25 -29.89 7.02
N LYS A 67 2.15 -29.16 7.68
CA LYS A 67 2.04 -28.91 9.12
C LYS A 67 1.05 -27.80 9.40
N TYR A 68 1.28 -26.61 8.83
CA TYR A 68 0.50 -25.41 9.14
C TYR A 68 -0.67 -25.14 8.19
N ASP A 69 -0.78 -25.88 7.08
CA ASP A 69 -1.84 -25.71 6.09
C ASP A 69 -1.92 -24.25 5.60
N LEU A 70 -0.75 -23.64 5.35
CA LEU A 70 -0.67 -22.29 4.80
C LEU A 70 -1.09 -22.29 3.33
N ASP A 71 -2.07 -21.46 3.00
CA ASP A 71 -2.50 -21.27 1.61
C ASP A 71 -1.71 -20.14 0.94
N THR A 72 -0.94 -20.47 -0.10
CA THR A 72 -0.03 -19.54 -0.79
C THR A 72 -0.24 -19.58 -2.30
N TYR A 73 0.15 -18.52 -3.00
CA TYR A 73 0.36 -18.58 -4.44
C TYR A 73 1.61 -19.42 -4.74
N PRO A 74 1.74 -20.02 -5.93
CA PRO A 74 2.99 -20.67 -6.32
C PRO A 74 4.14 -19.66 -6.28
N ASN A 75 5.28 -20.07 -5.72
CA ASN A 75 6.45 -19.20 -5.60
C ASN A 75 7.32 -19.26 -6.87
N VAL A 76 7.84 -18.11 -7.29
CA VAL A 76 8.90 -17.98 -8.29
C VAL A 76 10.07 -17.26 -7.64
N MET A 77 11.09 -18.04 -7.30
CA MET A 77 12.30 -17.55 -6.66
C MET A 77 13.24 -16.95 -7.71
N LYS A 78 13.69 -15.70 -7.50
CA LYS A 78 14.58 -14.96 -8.39
C LYS A 78 15.84 -14.52 -7.64
N LEU A 79 17.00 -14.70 -8.25
CA LEU A 79 18.28 -14.23 -7.72
C LEU A 79 18.66 -12.91 -8.39
N ILE A 80 18.97 -11.88 -7.61
CA ILE A 80 19.40 -10.57 -8.08
C ILE A 80 20.63 -10.08 -7.32
N SER A 81 21.40 -9.16 -7.92
CA SER A 81 22.50 -8.52 -7.20
C SER A 81 21.98 -7.47 -6.23
N ALA A 82 22.82 -7.09 -5.26
CA ALA A 82 22.52 -6.00 -4.33
C ALA A 82 22.17 -4.67 -5.04
N GLU A 83 22.82 -4.35 -6.16
CA GLU A 83 22.53 -3.15 -6.96
C GLU A 83 21.13 -3.19 -7.58
N TYR A 84 20.77 -4.34 -8.17
CA TYR A 84 19.42 -4.55 -8.71
C TYR A 84 18.36 -4.54 -7.60
N MET A 85 18.70 -4.98 -6.39
CA MET A 85 17.78 -4.92 -5.26
C MET A 85 17.48 -3.48 -4.85
N ILE A 86 18.51 -2.61 -4.79
CA ILE A 86 18.32 -1.18 -4.52
C ILE A 86 17.43 -0.54 -5.60
N ASP A 87 17.67 -0.85 -6.88
CA ASP A 87 16.84 -0.36 -7.99
C ASP A 87 15.38 -0.86 -7.90
N ALA A 88 15.18 -2.14 -7.57
CA ALA A 88 13.84 -2.68 -7.37
C ALA A 88 13.12 -2.00 -6.21
N TYR A 89 13.80 -1.72 -5.09
CA TYR A 89 13.24 -0.97 -3.95
C TYR A 89 12.77 0.42 -4.34
N THR A 90 13.58 1.14 -5.12
CA THR A 90 13.29 2.53 -5.50
C THR A 90 12.16 2.63 -6.51
N ASN A 91 11.90 1.54 -7.22
CA ASN A 91 10.76 1.36 -8.10
C ASN A 91 9.54 0.75 -7.38
N VAL A 92 9.44 0.89 -6.06
CA VAL A 92 8.33 0.38 -5.22
C VAL A 92 8.20 -1.15 -5.33
N GLY A 93 9.34 -1.85 -5.30
CA GLY A 93 9.41 -3.30 -5.42
C GLY A 93 9.11 -3.84 -6.81
N MET A 94 9.04 -3.01 -7.85
CA MET A 94 8.59 -3.42 -9.19
C MET A 94 9.67 -3.22 -10.26
N PRO A 95 10.36 -4.28 -10.71
CA PRO A 95 11.44 -4.18 -11.70
C PRO A 95 10.99 -3.68 -13.08
N LYS A 96 9.70 -3.83 -13.39
CA LYS A 96 9.10 -3.43 -14.68
C LYS A 96 8.44 -2.04 -14.62
N ASN A 97 8.97 -1.12 -13.83
CA ASN A 97 8.41 0.22 -13.72
C ASN A 97 8.89 1.18 -14.84
N TYR A 98 8.21 2.33 -14.98
CA TYR A 98 8.64 3.44 -15.83
C TYR A 98 9.71 4.30 -15.13
N THR A 99 10.40 5.13 -15.91
CA THR A 99 11.43 6.03 -15.41
C THR A 99 10.83 7.34 -14.91
N HIS A 100 11.30 7.82 -13.76
CA HIS A 100 10.97 9.14 -13.22
C HIS A 100 12.10 9.63 -12.31
N TRP A 101 12.32 10.94 -12.22
CA TRP A 101 13.42 11.51 -11.44
C TRP A 101 13.31 11.21 -9.94
N SER A 102 12.09 11.09 -9.39
CA SER A 102 11.87 10.79 -7.97
C SER A 102 12.47 9.43 -7.59
N PHE A 103 12.30 8.41 -8.44
CA PHE A 103 12.89 7.09 -8.23
C PHE A 103 14.43 7.16 -8.25
N GLY A 104 15.00 7.98 -9.14
CA GLY A 104 16.46 8.20 -9.19
C GLY A 104 17.00 8.91 -7.95
N LEU A 105 16.25 9.87 -7.41
CA LEU A 105 16.60 10.54 -6.16
C LEU A 105 16.56 9.56 -4.97
N ASP A 106 15.53 8.73 -4.90
CA ASP A 106 15.41 7.71 -3.86
C ASP A 106 16.50 6.64 -4.00
N HIS A 107 16.88 6.28 -5.23
CA HIS A 107 18.01 5.39 -5.50
C HIS A 107 19.32 5.95 -4.94
N ALA A 108 19.64 7.20 -5.26
CA ALA A 108 20.85 7.83 -4.74
C ALA A 108 20.85 7.91 -3.20
N ARG A 109 19.69 8.12 -2.57
CA ARG A 109 19.55 8.12 -1.10
C ARG A 109 19.78 6.74 -0.51
N ASN A 110 19.10 5.72 -1.03
CA ASN A 110 19.18 4.35 -0.54
C ASN A 110 20.58 3.76 -0.75
N GLU A 111 21.17 3.97 -1.92
CA GLU A 111 22.54 3.57 -2.21
C GLU A 111 23.55 4.22 -1.26
N ALA A 112 23.41 5.54 -1.00
CA ALA A 112 24.29 6.25 -0.08
C ALA A 112 24.17 5.74 1.37
N GLN A 113 22.95 5.42 1.83
CA GLN A 113 22.73 4.84 3.16
C GLN A 113 23.32 3.43 3.27
N TYR A 114 23.12 2.61 2.22
CA TYR A 114 23.67 1.26 2.15
C TYR A 114 25.19 1.26 2.16
N ARG A 115 25.84 2.07 1.31
CA ARG A 115 27.32 2.20 1.27
C ARG A 115 27.91 2.66 2.60
N LYS A 116 27.17 3.45 3.39
CA LYS A 116 27.58 3.92 4.72
C LYS A 116 27.32 2.89 5.83
N GLY A 117 26.72 1.74 5.53
CA GLY A 117 26.29 0.74 6.52
C GLY A 117 25.21 1.25 7.47
N GLN A 118 24.52 2.34 7.11
CA GLN A 118 23.46 2.95 7.92
C GLN A 118 22.11 2.23 7.77
N MET A 119 21.98 1.46 6.69
CA MET A 119 20.84 0.60 6.40
C MET A 119 21.39 -0.79 6.09
N GLY A 120 20.92 -1.82 6.80
CA GLY A 120 21.03 -3.19 6.31
C GLY A 120 20.14 -3.30 5.07
N LEU A 121 20.66 -3.82 3.96
CA LEU A 121 19.80 -4.17 2.82
C LEU A 121 18.69 -5.08 3.37
N ALA A 122 17.44 -4.72 3.11
CA ALA A 122 16.36 -5.66 3.33
C ALA A 122 16.61 -6.84 2.36
N TYR A 123 16.76 -8.04 2.92
CA TYR A 123 17.37 -9.17 2.21
C TYR A 123 16.48 -9.76 1.11
N GLU A 124 15.27 -9.23 0.95
CA GLU A 124 14.23 -9.71 0.07
C GLU A 124 13.45 -8.59 -0.59
N ILE A 125 12.78 -8.88 -1.70
CA ILE A 125 11.61 -8.15 -2.18
C ILE A 125 10.57 -9.20 -2.56
N VAL A 126 9.33 -9.00 -2.13
CA VAL A 126 8.19 -9.83 -2.53
C VAL A 126 7.19 -9.01 -3.33
N ILE A 127 6.75 -9.56 -4.47
CA ILE A 127 5.68 -8.97 -5.27
C ILE A 127 4.47 -9.88 -5.20
N ASN A 128 3.31 -9.31 -4.85
CA ASN A 128 2.04 -10.02 -4.78
C ASN A 128 1.46 -10.28 -6.18
N THR A 129 2.10 -11.18 -6.91
CA THR A 129 1.65 -11.69 -8.21
C THR A 129 1.20 -13.15 -8.09
N ASN A 130 0.48 -13.66 -9.09
CA ASN A 130 0.22 -15.08 -9.24
C ASN A 130 0.91 -15.60 -10.53
N PRO A 131 2.05 -16.29 -10.45
CA PRO A 131 2.76 -16.74 -9.24
C PRO A 131 3.46 -15.62 -8.46
N CYS A 132 3.70 -15.80 -7.16
CA CYS A 132 4.33 -14.82 -6.28
C CYS A 132 5.83 -14.76 -6.58
N GLU A 133 6.35 -13.56 -6.84
CA GLU A 133 7.76 -13.36 -7.15
C GLU A 133 8.55 -12.99 -5.90
N VAL A 134 9.56 -13.80 -5.57
CA VAL A 134 10.41 -13.62 -4.39
C VAL A 134 11.85 -13.39 -4.83
N TYR A 135 12.35 -12.17 -4.61
CA TYR A 135 13.70 -11.76 -5.00
C TYR A 135 14.67 -11.95 -3.83
N ASN A 136 15.74 -12.69 -4.08
CA ASN A 136 16.82 -12.97 -3.14
C ASN A 136 18.11 -12.33 -3.63
N MET A 137 18.96 -11.86 -2.71
CA MET A 137 20.29 -11.35 -3.07
C MET A 137 21.30 -12.48 -3.27
N ASP A 138 22.11 -12.39 -4.31
CA ASP A 138 23.24 -13.30 -4.59
C ASP A 138 24.27 -13.41 -3.46
N THR A 139 24.45 -12.33 -2.71
CA THR A 139 25.37 -12.23 -1.56
C THR A 139 24.80 -12.78 -0.25
N ASN A 140 23.54 -13.23 -0.23
CA ASN A 140 22.94 -13.84 0.97
C ASN A 140 23.68 -15.13 1.34
N SER A 141 23.80 -15.39 2.65
CA SER A 141 24.24 -16.69 3.16
C SER A 141 23.17 -17.76 2.88
N ARG A 142 23.52 -19.04 3.06
CA ARG A 142 22.58 -20.17 2.96
C ARG A 142 21.36 -19.94 3.84
N LEU A 143 21.60 -19.53 5.08
CA LEU A 143 20.52 -19.29 5.99
C LEU A 143 19.67 -18.10 5.54
N MET A 144 20.28 -17.01 5.10
CA MET A 144 19.51 -15.85 4.65
C MET A 144 18.62 -16.20 3.45
N MET A 145 19.06 -17.09 2.56
CA MET A 145 18.20 -17.64 1.50
C MET A 145 17.00 -18.41 2.07
N LEU A 146 17.21 -19.26 3.08
CA LEU A 146 16.11 -19.97 3.75
C LEU A 146 15.17 -19.01 4.48
N LEU A 147 15.71 -18.00 5.15
CA LEU A 147 14.95 -16.99 5.87
C LEU A 147 14.05 -16.19 4.93
N VAL A 148 14.59 -15.70 3.81
CA VAL A 148 13.80 -15.00 2.80
C VAL A 148 12.75 -15.92 2.18
N THR A 149 13.11 -17.17 1.90
CA THR A 149 12.14 -18.15 1.38
C THR A 149 10.98 -18.36 2.37
N ALA A 150 11.25 -18.48 3.67
CA ALA A 150 10.22 -18.62 4.69
C ALA A 150 9.43 -17.32 4.91
N HIS A 151 10.09 -16.16 4.93
CA HIS A 151 9.50 -14.86 5.22
C HIS A 151 8.67 -14.32 4.04
N ALA A 152 9.28 -14.04 2.89
CA ALA A 152 8.57 -13.64 1.69
C ALA A 152 7.72 -14.76 1.07
N GLY A 153 8.35 -15.92 0.82
CA GLY A 153 7.73 -16.98 0.01
C GLY A 153 6.56 -17.70 0.67
N PHE A 154 6.52 -17.73 2.01
CA PHE A 154 5.41 -18.33 2.75
C PHE A 154 4.72 -17.35 3.69
N GLY A 155 5.44 -16.50 4.41
CA GLY A 155 4.86 -15.50 5.32
C GLY A 155 4.01 -14.44 4.60
N HIS A 156 4.66 -13.55 3.85
CA HIS A 156 3.97 -12.50 3.08
C HIS A 156 3.00 -13.09 2.05
N ASN A 157 3.40 -14.15 1.34
CA ASN A 157 2.55 -14.79 0.35
C ASN A 157 1.23 -15.32 0.96
N THR A 158 1.29 -15.95 2.14
CA THR A 158 0.05 -16.34 2.86
C THR A 158 -0.79 -15.12 3.20
N PHE A 159 -0.17 -14.04 3.65
CA PHE A 159 -0.91 -12.82 4.01
C PHE A 159 -1.61 -12.21 2.79
N PHE A 160 -0.87 -12.00 1.70
CA PHE A 160 -1.39 -11.37 0.48
C PHE A 160 -2.48 -12.18 -0.21
N LYS A 161 -2.38 -13.51 -0.20
CA LYS A 161 -3.38 -14.36 -0.84
C LYS A 161 -4.72 -14.38 -0.11
N ASN A 162 -4.70 -14.28 1.22
CA ASN A 162 -5.85 -14.60 2.06
C ASN A 162 -6.53 -13.38 2.68
N ASN A 163 -5.82 -12.27 2.90
CA ASN A 163 -6.42 -11.09 3.52
C ASN A 163 -7.50 -10.47 2.62
N HIS A 164 -8.67 -10.16 3.21
CA HIS A 164 -9.83 -9.66 2.48
C HIS A 164 -9.51 -8.39 1.69
N LEU A 165 -8.68 -7.47 2.21
CA LEU A 165 -8.33 -6.25 1.47
C LEU A 165 -7.57 -6.53 0.18
N PHE A 166 -6.71 -7.55 0.17
CA PHE A 166 -5.98 -7.91 -1.04
C PHE A 166 -6.89 -8.62 -2.03
N THR A 167 -7.74 -9.54 -1.56
CA THR A 167 -8.70 -10.23 -2.45
C THR A 167 -9.78 -9.31 -3.01
N GLU A 168 -10.12 -8.22 -2.30
CA GLU A 168 -11.12 -7.24 -2.73
C GLU A 168 -10.55 -6.14 -3.64
N HIS A 169 -9.34 -5.65 -3.36
CA HIS A 169 -8.76 -4.48 -4.04
C HIS A 169 -7.62 -4.79 -5.00
N THR A 170 -7.05 -6.00 -4.96
CA THR A 170 -5.91 -6.37 -5.82
C THR A 170 -6.25 -7.52 -6.75
N ASP A 171 -5.70 -7.45 -7.96
CA ASP A 171 -5.67 -8.58 -8.89
C ASP A 171 -4.21 -8.97 -9.12
N ALA A 172 -3.81 -10.10 -8.52
CA ALA A 172 -2.44 -10.59 -8.57
C ALA A 172 -2.02 -11.05 -9.98
N GLU A 173 -2.96 -11.32 -10.89
CA GLU A 173 -2.65 -11.69 -12.28
C GLU A 173 -2.46 -10.46 -13.18
N GLU A 174 -3.18 -9.37 -12.90
CA GLU A 174 -3.20 -8.18 -13.77
C GLU A 174 -2.11 -7.13 -13.46
N ILE A 175 -1.46 -7.18 -12.29
CA ILE A 175 -0.47 -6.17 -11.91
C ILE A 175 0.76 -6.14 -12.85
N ASN A 176 1.32 -7.30 -13.20
CA ASN A 176 2.47 -7.38 -14.11
C ASN A 176 2.12 -6.80 -15.51
N PRO A 177 1.00 -7.22 -16.14
CA PRO A 177 0.50 -6.59 -17.37
C PRO A 177 0.23 -5.08 -17.25
N LEU A 178 -0.30 -4.61 -16.12
CA LEU A 178 -0.55 -3.18 -15.87
C LEU A 178 0.75 -2.39 -15.92
N LEU A 179 1.79 -2.84 -15.21
CA LEU A 179 3.09 -2.16 -15.15
C LEU A 179 3.81 -2.16 -16.48
N GLU A 180 3.81 -3.28 -17.20
CA GLU A 180 4.38 -3.35 -18.55
C GLU A 180 3.67 -2.40 -19.51
N ARG A 181 2.34 -2.31 -19.41
CA ARG A 181 1.55 -1.37 -20.19
C ARG A 181 1.90 0.06 -19.81
N LEU A 182 2.03 0.37 -18.52
CA LEU A 182 2.37 1.70 -18.02
C LEU A 182 3.75 2.14 -18.50
N LYS A 183 4.76 1.27 -18.34
CA LYS A 183 6.12 1.50 -18.84
C LYS A 183 6.15 1.78 -20.34
N ARG A 184 5.48 0.93 -21.13
CA ARG A 184 5.40 1.12 -22.58
C ARG A 184 4.67 2.43 -22.93
N PHE A 185 3.56 2.71 -22.25
CA PHE A 185 2.75 3.90 -22.51
C PHE A 185 3.50 5.20 -22.20
N VAL A 186 4.20 5.27 -21.06
CA VAL A 186 5.06 6.41 -20.71
C VAL A 186 6.11 6.63 -21.78
N LYS A 187 6.84 5.57 -22.18
CA LYS A 187 7.85 5.66 -23.24
C LYS A 187 7.28 6.15 -24.57
N GLU A 188 6.13 5.63 -24.98
CA GLU A 188 5.45 6.09 -26.21
C GLU A 188 5.02 7.56 -26.12
N CYS A 189 4.64 8.03 -24.94
CA CYS A 189 4.30 9.43 -24.72
C CYS A 189 5.55 10.32 -24.77
N GLU A 190 6.66 9.90 -24.16
CA GLU A 190 7.93 10.63 -24.20
C GLU A 190 8.44 10.79 -25.64
N GLU A 191 8.36 9.73 -26.46
CA GLU A 191 8.75 9.75 -27.87
C GLU A 191 7.87 10.69 -28.72
N LYS A 192 6.57 10.80 -28.40
CA LYS A 192 5.61 11.59 -29.19
C LYS A 192 5.47 13.04 -28.74
N TYR A 193 5.53 13.30 -27.44
CA TYR A 193 5.20 14.59 -26.82
C TYR A 193 6.39 15.26 -26.13
N GLY A 194 7.49 14.54 -25.94
CA GLY A 194 8.69 15.02 -25.27
C GLY A 194 8.73 14.65 -23.78
N ILE A 195 9.94 14.47 -23.26
CA ILE A 195 10.18 13.99 -21.88
C ILE A 195 9.61 14.98 -20.86
N GLN A 196 9.91 16.27 -20.98
CA GLN A 196 9.50 17.29 -20.00
C GLN A 196 7.98 17.33 -19.79
N GLU A 197 7.21 17.31 -20.88
CA GLU A 197 5.74 17.38 -20.79
C GLU A 197 5.16 16.14 -20.10
N VAL A 198 5.74 14.95 -20.34
CA VAL A 198 5.32 13.71 -19.69
C VAL A 198 5.72 13.70 -18.22
N GLU A 199 6.92 14.17 -17.90
CA GLU A 199 7.44 14.28 -16.55
C GLU A 199 6.63 15.26 -15.68
N ASP A 200 6.21 16.39 -16.23
CA ASP A 200 5.37 17.37 -15.52
C ASP A 200 4.01 16.77 -15.14
N VAL A 201 3.38 16.03 -16.07
CA VAL A 201 2.11 15.32 -15.80
C VAL A 201 2.32 14.18 -14.80
N LEU A 202 3.38 13.38 -14.94
CA LEU A 202 3.72 12.31 -14.01
C LEU A 202 3.98 12.86 -12.60
N SER A 203 4.74 13.94 -12.47
CA SER A 203 5.04 14.59 -11.19
C SER A 203 3.75 15.04 -10.49
N ALA A 204 2.83 15.63 -11.25
CA ALA A 204 1.51 16.01 -10.72
C ALA A 204 0.66 14.80 -10.32
N CYS A 205 0.74 13.68 -11.06
CA CYS A 205 0.08 12.42 -10.68
C CYS A 205 0.68 11.81 -9.41
N HIS A 206 2.01 11.81 -9.26
CA HIS A 206 2.71 11.29 -8.06
C HIS A 206 2.35 12.08 -6.81
N ALA A 207 2.21 13.41 -6.94
CA ALA A 207 1.78 14.26 -5.83
C ALA A 207 0.36 13.92 -5.33
N LEU A 208 -0.48 13.29 -6.17
CA LEU A 208 -1.85 12.90 -5.83
C LEU A 208 -2.01 11.38 -5.60
N GLU A 209 -0.92 10.60 -5.60
CA GLU A 209 -0.98 9.13 -5.55
C GLU A 209 -1.71 8.62 -4.29
N SER A 210 -1.50 9.28 -3.14
CA SER A 210 -2.18 8.98 -1.87
C SER A 210 -3.69 9.27 -1.86
N HIS A 211 -4.16 10.10 -2.80
CA HIS A 211 -5.56 10.48 -3.00
C HIS A 211 -6.15 9.89 -4.31
N ALA A 212 -5.44 8.95 -4.94
CA ALA A 212 -5.86 8.28 -6.16
C ALA A 212 -6.52 6.91 -5.89
N VAL A 213 -7.15 6.77 -4.72
CA VAL A 213 -7.73 5.50 -4.22
C VAL A 213 -9.16 5.72 -3.76
N ASN A 214 -10.01 4.70 -3.95
CA ASN A 214 -11.33 4.65 -3.33
C ASN A 214 -11.19 3.91 -1.99
N ARG A 215 -11.53 4.58 -0.89
CA ARG A 215 -11.42 4.07 0.48
C ARG A 215 -12.70 3.36 0.91
N TYR A 216 -13.87 3.92 0.58
CA TYR A 216 -15.17 3.40 1.05
C TYR A 216 -16.08 2.83 -0.04
N SER A 217 -15.95 3.30 -1.28
CA SER A 217 -16.81 2.87 -2.39
C SER A 217 -16.09 1.92 -3.36
N ARG A 218 -16.77 0.86 -3.78
CA ARG A 218 -16.29 -0.06 -4.83
C ARG A 218 -16.72 0.46 -6.20
N PRO A 219 -15.81 0.83 -7.11
CA PRO A 219 -16.13 0.77 -8.53
C PRO A 219 -16.22 -0.70 -8.90
N ARG A 220 -17.43 -1.21 -9.16
CA ARG A 220 -17.59 -2.56 -9.74
C ARG A 220 -16.73 -2.64 -11.00
N ALA A 221 -15.91 -3.69 -11.15
CA ALA A 221 -15.16 -3.93 -12.38
C ALA A 221 -16.14 -3.99 -13.54
N LYS A 222 -16.17 -2.92 -14.35
CA LYS A 222 -17.10 -2.76 -15.46
C LYS A 222 -16.63 -3.67 -16.58
N SER A 223 -17.53 -4.46 -17.14
CA SER A 223 -17.20 -5.32 -18.28
C SER A 223 -16.73 -4.47 -19.48
N PRO A 224 -15.92 -5.02 -20.41
CA PRO A 224 -15.52 -4.30 -21.62
C PRO A 224 -16.71 -3.78 -22.45
N LYS A 225 -17.87 -4.41 -22.30
CA LYS A 225 -19.13 -3.98 -22.91
C LYS A 225 -19.73 -2.77 -22.19
N GLU A 226 -19.77 -2.78 -20.86
CA GLU A 226 -20.24 -1.66 -20.04
C GLU A 226 -19.32 -0.44 -20.16
N ILE A 227 -18.00 -0.64 -20.27
CA ILE A 227 -17.04 0.43 -20.56
C ILE A 227 -17.35 1.06 -21.93
N ARG A 228 -17.59 0.24 -22.96
CA ARG A 228 -18.00 0.73 -24.30
C ARG A 228 -19.34 1.44 -24.27
N GLU A 229 -20.31 0.91 -23.54
CA GLU A 229 -21.64 1.51 -23.39
C GLU A 229 -21.55 2.85 -22.65
N GLN A 230 -20.73 2.97 -21.60
CA GLN A 230 -20.49 4.25 -20.93
C GLN A 230 -19.75 5.25 -21.83
N ILE A 231 -18.78 4.82 -22.62
CA ILE A 231 -18.13 5.67 -23.63
C ILE A 231 -19.15 6.17 -24.67
N GLU A 232 -20.10 5.32 -25.07
CA GLU A 232 -21.17 5.64 -26.03
C GLU A 232 -22.25 6.55 -25.42
N GLU A 233 -22.67 6.30 -24.19
CA GLU A 233 -23.59 7.14 -23.43
C GLU A 233 -22.98 8.50 -23.13
N ARG A 234 -21.69 8.53 -22.76
CA ARG A 234 -20.92 9.77 -22.60
C ARG A 234 -20.86 10.56 -23.89
N ARG A 235 -20.63 9.90 -25.03
CA ARG A 235 -20.65 10.53 -26.36
C ARG A 235 -22.00 11.18 -26.65
N LYS A 236 -23.10 10.46 -26.40
CA LYS A 236 -24.47 10.96 -26.61
C LYS A 236 -24.82 12.11 -25.67
N PHE A 237 -24.41 12.04 -24.41
CA PHE A 237 -24.58 13.12 -23.43
C PHE A 237 -23.84 14.40 -23.86
N LEU A 238 -22.62 14.26 -24.39
CA LEU A 238 -21.83 15.39 -24.92
C LEU A 238 -22.45 15.99 -26.19
N GLU A 239 -22.99 15.16 -27.08
CA GLU A 239 -23.68 15.61 -28.29
C GLU A 239 -24.99 16.36 -27.98
N GLN A 240 -25.73 15.96 -26.94
CA GLN A 240 -26.99 16.60 -26.55
C GLN A 240 -26.80 17.95 -25.85
N ASN A 241 -25.70 18.13 -25.12
CA ASN A 241 -25.37 19.39 -24.43
C ASN A 241 -24.54 20.37 -25.28
N TYR A 242 -24.24 20.00 -26.53
CA TYR A 242 -23.42 20.74 -27.49
C TYR A 242 -23.95 22.16 -27.81
N ASP A 243 -25.27 22.31 -28.02
CA ASP A 243 -25.88 23.60 -28.37
C ASP A 243 -25.85 24.60 -27.20
N HIS A 244 -25.90 24.12 -25.97
CA HIS A 244 -25.86 24.95 -24.76
C HIS A 244 -24.44 25.46 -24.45
N LEU A 245 -23.40 24.69 -24.78
CA LEU A 245 -21.99 25.04 -24.57
C LEU A 245 -21.48 26.12 -25.56
N LEU A 246 -22.01 26.13 -26.80
CA LEU A 246 -21.69 27.14 -27.82
C LEU A 246 -22.35 28.51 -27.52
N GLU A 247 -23.54 28.53 -26.92
CA GLU A 247 -24.19 29.79 -26.53
C GLU A 247 -23.51 30.45 -25.31
N VAL A 248 -23.07 29.66 -24.33
CA VAL A 248 -22.41 30.19 -23.12
C VAL A 248 -20.99 30.71 -23.40
N THR A 249 -20.26 30.07 -24.32
CA THR A 249 -18.92 30.54 -24.72
C THR A 249 -18.93 31.80 -25.59
N THR A 250 -20.05 32.11 -26.26
CA THR A 250 -20.18 33.31 -27.09
C THR A 250 -20.85 34.49 -26.37
N ARG A 251 -21.59 34.27 -25.28
CA ARG A 251 -22.20 35.32 -24.45
C ARG A 251 -21.74 35.29 -22.99
N LYS A 252 -20.53 35.80 -22.70
CA LYS A 252 -20.23 36.62 -21.50
C LYS A 252 -18.78 37.11 -21.51
N ALA A 253 -18.51 38.09 -22.39
CA ALA A 253 -17.43 39.06 -22.22
C ALA A 253 -17.95 40.38 -21.59
N ALA A 254 -19.17 40.40 -21.05
CA ALA A 254 -19.76 41.59 -20.44
C ALA A 254 -20.67 41.20 -19.26
N SER A 255 -20.50 41.89 -18.14
CA SER A 255 -21.24 41.82 -16.87
C SER A 255 -20.99 40.58 -15.99
N ALA A 256 -19.95 40.68 -15.15
CA ALA A 256 -19.91 40.02 -13.85
C ALA A 256 -20.26 41.08 -12.79
N SER A 257 -21.55 41.24 -12.50
CA SER A 257 -22.04 41.98 -11.34
C SER A 257 -23.44 41.48 -11.02
N ASP A 258 -23.61 41.04 -9.77
CA ASP A 258 -24.87 40.72 -9.09
C ASP A 258 -25.72 39.63 -9.75
N ASP A 259 -25.52 38.38 -9.33
CA ASP A 259 -26.59 37.38 -9.10
C ASP A 259 -25.96 36.08 -8.56
N PHE A 260 -25.87 35.99 -7.23
CA PHE A 260 -25.28 34.87 -6.48
C PHE A 260 -26.34 33.89 -5.92
N LYS A 261 -27.61 33.90 -6.38
CA LYS A 261 -28.70 33.17 -5.70
C LYS A 261 -29.62 32.25 -6.54
N GLU A 262 -29.41 32.08 -7.84
CA GLU A 262 -30.19 31.10 -8.61
C GLU A 262 -29.28 30.16 -9.40
N ALA A 263 -29.01 28.99 -8.80
CA ALA A 263 -28.37 27.84 -9.41
C ALA A 263 -29.34 26.65 -9.34
N SER A 264 -30.02 26.38 -10.44
CA SER A 264 -30.64 25.10 -10.81
C SER A 264 -30.91 25.21 -12.32
N GLU A 265 -30.48 24.31 -13.19
CA GLU A 265 -31.23 23.06 -13.46
C GLU A 265 -30.42 22.00 -14.24
N VAL A 266 -29.08 22.08 -14.30
CA VAL A 266 -28.25 20.95 -14.77
C VAL A 266 -27.12 20.68 -13.78
N ASP A 267 -27.48 20.47 -12.51
CA ASP A 267 -26.59 19.86 -11.54
C ASP A 267 -26.43 18.39 -11.90
N ILE A 268 -25.27 18.02 -12.46
CA ILE A 268 -24.82 16.64 -12.33
C ILE A 268 -24.43 16.51 -10.86
N ARG A 269 -25.38 16.14 -10.00
CA ARG A 269 -25.06 15.76 -8.61
C ARG A 269 -24.14 14.55 -8.68
N ILE A 270 -22.87 14.76 -8.41
CA ILE A 270 -21.92 13.67 -8.21
C ILE A 270 -22.12 13.16 -6.79
N GLU A 271 -22.14 11.84 -6.65
CA GLU A 271 -21.89 11.22 -5.36
C GLU A 271 -20.41 11.49 -5.03
N ARG A 272 -20.14 12.08 -3.86
CA ARG A 272 -18.79 12.50 -3.42
C ARG A 272 -17.72 11.50 -3.88
N ASP A 273 -16.70 11.96 -4.60
CA ASP A 273 -15.67 11.09 -5.18
C ASP A 273 -14.34 11.26 -4.43
N GLU A 274 -13.82 10.17 -3.88
CA GLU A 274 -12.56 10.14 -3.13
C GLU A 274 -11.34 10.03 -4.04
N ASN A 275 -11.50 9.48 -5.25
CA ASN A 275 -10.39 9.23 -6.16
C ASN A 275 -10.15 10.44 -7.05
N LEU A 276 -9.43 11.42 -6.51
CA LEU A 276 -9.18 12.71 -7.17
C LEU A 276 -8.57 12.52 -8.56
N LEU A 277 -7.58 11.62 -8.69
CA LEU A 277 -6.87 11.42 -9.96
C LEU A 277 -7.78 10.81 -11.03
N ARG A 278 -8.61 9.82 -10.66
CA ARG A 278 -9.59 9.22 -11.57
C ARG A 278 -10.66 10.22 -11.97
N PHE A 279 -11.17 10.97 -11.00
CA PHE A 279 -12.16 12.01 -11.24
C PHE A 279 -11.63 13.07 -12.21
N ILE A 280 -10.41 13.58 -11.98
CA ILE A 280 -9.77 14.54 -12.87
C ILE A 280 -9.58 13.96 -14.27
N ALA A 281 -9.17 12.70 -14.40
CA ALA A 281 -9.06 12.05 -15.72
C ALA A 281 -10.41 12.00 -16.46
N ASP A 282 -11.49 11.75 -15.73
CA ASP A 282 -12.83 11.51 -16.28
C ASP A 282 -13.64 12.79 -16.53
N TYR A 283 -13.31 13.90 -15.86
CA TYR A 283 -14.10 15.14 -15.91
C TYR A 283 -13.29 16.40 -16.20
N SER A 284 -11.95 16.35 -16.25
CA SER A 284 -11.13 17.56 -16.40
C SER A 284 -11.44 18.35 -17.67
N PRO A 285 -11.78 19.66 -17.52
CA PRO A 285 -11.92 20.62 -18.61
C PRO A 285 -10.73 20.68 -19.57
N LYS A 286 -9.52 20.52 -19.03
CA LYS A 286 -8.24 20.64 -19.76
C LYS A 286 -8.13 19.61 -20.88
N TYR A 287 -8.62 18.40 -20.62
CA TYR A 287 -8.45 17.25 -21.53
C TYR A 287 -9.73 16.92 -22.32
N HIS A 288 -10.91 17.22 -21.79
CA HIS A 288 -12.19 16.92 -22.47
C HIS A 288 -12.39 17.65 -23.80
N ASN A 289 -11.95 18.91 -23.92
CA ASN A 289 -12.08 19.69 -25.16
C ASN A 289 -11.08 19.27 -26.27
N ALA A 290 -10.11 18.38 -25.98
CA ALA A 290 -9.12 17.94 -26.97
C ALA A 290 -9.70 16.96 -28.00
N ASN A 291 -10.80 16.26 -27.66
CA ASN A 291 -11.52 15.35 -28.56
C ASN A 291 -12.27 16.08 -29.69
N GLU A 292 -12.66 17.35 -29.50
CA GLU A 292 -13.41 18.13 -30.49
C GLU A 292 -12.56 18.60 -31.68
N VAL A 293 -11.28 18.92 -31.47
CA VAL A 293 -10.41 19.39 -32.57
C VAL A 293 -9.96 18.21 -33.45
N ALA A 294 -9.87 17.00 -32.89
CA ALA A 294 -9.48 15.78 -33.59
C ALA A 294 -10.62 15.16 -34.42
N SER A 295 -11.89 15.41 -34.08
CA SER A 295 -13.05 14.87 -34.82
C SER A 295 -13.15 15.43 -36.24
N ARG A 296 -12.68 16.67 -36.48
CA ARG A 296 -12.61 17.27 -37.83
C ARG A 296 -11.49 16.70 -38.70
N ARG A 297 -10.55 15.94 -38.15
CA ARG A 297 -9.39 15.35 -38.86
C ARG A 297 -9.27 13.83 -38.75
N GLY A 298 -10.29 13.14 -38.26
CA GLY A 298 -10.46 11.71 -38.51
C GLY A 298 -9.59 10.76 -37.69
N LYS A 299 -9.44 10.98 -36.38
CA LYS A 299 -9.21 9.94 -35.36
C LYS A 299 -9.52 10.49 -33.95
N PRO A 300 -10.68 10.20 -33.35
CA PRO A 300 -10.94 10.50 -31.95
C PRO A 300 -10.11 9.54 -31.10
N GLY A 301 -9.17 10.07 -30.32
CA GLY A 301 -8.38 9.30 -29.37
C GLY A 301 -8.40 10.03 -28.04
N GLU A 302 -8.54 9.27 -26.96
CA GLU A 302 -8.45 9.80 -25.60
C GLU A 302 -7.11 10.55 -25.41
N PRO A 303 -7.09 11.73 -24.75
CA PRO A 303 -5.85 12.42 -24.42
C PRO A 303 -4.92 11.51 -23.61
N TRP A 304 -3.64 11.46 -23.97
CA TRP A 304 -2.69 10.56 -23.31
C TRP A 304 -2.55 10.84 -21.81
N GLN A 305 -2.77 12.10 -21.38
CA GLN A 305 -2.73 12.48 -19.98
C GLN A 305 -3.83 11.81 -19.15
N THR A 306 -5.07 11.71 -19.66
CA THR A 306 -6.17 11.09 -18.90
C THR A 306 -5.96 9.59 -18.78
N GLN A 307 -5.46 8.96 -19.86
CA GLN A 307 -5.07 7.56 -19.81
C GLN A 307 -3.95 7.32 -18.79
N LEU A 308 -2.93 8.20 -18.75
CA LEU A 308 -1.85 8.11 -17.77
C LEU A 308 -2.36 8.21 -16.34
N MET A 309 -3.20 9.22 -16.05
CA MET A 309 -3.82 9.43 -14.73
C MET A 309 -4.60 8.20 -14.27
N ARG A 310 -5.40 7.60 -15.17
CA ARG A 310 -6.16 6.37 -14.88
C ARG A 310 -5.24 5.21 -14.51
N MET A 311 -4.15 5.01 -15.26
CA MET A 311 -3.21 3.92 -14.99
C MET A 311 -2.43 4.13 -13.69
N ILE A 312 -2.10 5.37 -13.33
CA ILE A 312 -1.49 5.69 -12.03
C ILE A 312 -2.48 5.48 -10.89
N ALA A 313 -3.76 5.85 -11.07
CA ALA A 313 -4.80 5.56 -10.09
C ALA A 313 -5.00 4.04 -9.89
N ASP A 314 -5.02 3.25 -10.98
CA ASP A 314 -5.11 1.79 -10.91
C ASP A 314 -3.90 1.19 -10.16
N LYS A 315 -2.68 1.72 -10.40
CA LYS A 315 -1.46 1.36 -9.63
C LYS A 315 -1.62 1.70 -8.14
N SER A 316 -2.10 2.90 -7.83
CA SER A 316 -2.26 3.39 -6.45
C SER A 316 -3.24 2.53 -5.67
N GLN A 317 -4.37 2.17 -6.31
CA GLN A 317 -5.39 1.31 -5.73
C GLN A 317 -4.85 -0.10 -5.40
N TYR A 318 -4.00 -0.66 -6.26
CA TYR A 318 -3.38 -1.97 -6.02
C TYR A 318 -2.52 -1.99 -4.75
N PHE A 319 -1.80 -0.91 -4.45
CA PHE A 319 -0.93 -0.84 -3.26
C PHE A 319 -1.65 -0.41 -1.99
N TYR A 320 -2.90 0.05 -2.09
CA TYR A 320 -3.66 0.58 -0.97
C TYR A 320 -3.80 -0.40 0.23
N PRO A 321 -4.03 -1.72 0.01
CA PRO A 321 -4.07 -2.69 1.11
C PRO A 321 -2.77 -2.80 1.91
N GLN A 322 -1.60 -2.67 1.28
CA GLN A 322 -0.31 -2.78 1.96
C GLN A 322 -0.10 -1.65 2.98
N ILE A 323 -0.68 -0.47 2.73
CA ILE A 323 -0.60 0.67 3.65
C ILE A 323 -1.44 0.42 4.91
N GLN A 324 -2.57 -0.28 4.78
CA GLN A 324 -3.52 -0.57 5.86
C GLN A 324 -3.14 -1.77 6.75
N THR A 325 -2.22 -2.61 6.27
CA THR A 325 -1.93 -3.92 6.87
C THR A 325 -0.45 -4.12 7.15
N LYS A 326 0.32 -3.02 7.27
CA LYS A 326 1.77 -3.08 7.41
C LYS A 326 2.20 -3.84 8.66
N VAL A 327 1.62 -3.54 9.83
CA VAL A 327 1.96 -4.23 11.08
C VAL A 327 1.62 -5.71 11.01
N MET A 328 0.42 -6.03 10.51
CA MET A 328 -0.01 -7.42 10.37
C MET A 328 0.82 -8.18 9.36
N ASN A 329 1.12 -7.61 8.19
CA ASN A 329 1.86 -8.27 7.13
C ASN A 329 3.30 -8.59 7.59
N GLU A 330 4.02 -7.58 8.10
CA GLU A 330 5.39 -7.78 8.61
C GLU A 330 5.41 -8.70 9.83
N GLY A 331 4.47 -8.54 10.75
CA GLY A 331 4.34 -9.40 11.92
C GLY A 331 4.03 -10.85 11.58
N CYS A 332 3.14 -11.08 10.61
CA CYS A 332 2.75 -12.42 10.13
C CYS A 332 3.93 -13.10 9.45
N ALA A 333 4.65 -12.39 8.58
CA ALA A 333 5.85 -12.92 7.95
C ALA A 333 6.96 -13.21 8.96
N SER A 334 7.14 -12.34 9.96
CA SER A 334 8.05 -12.58 11.10
C SER A 334 7.59 -13.73 12.00
N PHE A 335 6.29 -13.99 12.12
CA PHE A 335 5.80 -15.13 12.88
C PHE A 335 6.10 -16.44 12.13
N TRP A 336 5.78 -16.49 10.83
CA TRP A 336 5.96 -17.70 10.04
C TRP A 336 7.42 -18.04 9.81
N HIS A 337 8.30 -17.06 9.53
CA HIS A 337 9.72 -17.40 9.37
C HIS A 337 10.35 -17.97 10.65
N TYR A 338 9.83 -17.60 11.81
CA TYR A 338 10.33 -18.01 13.11
C TYR A 338 9.89 -19.44 13.41
N ARG A 339 8.63 -19.75 13.10
CA ARG A 339 8.07 -21.10 13.20
C ARG A 339 8.70 -22.07 12.20
N LEU A 340 8.76 -21.69 10.93
CA LEU A 340 9.26 -22.56 9.86
C LEU A 340 10.76 -22.86 10.04
N LEU A 341 11.59 -21.86 10.34
CA LEU A 341 13.02 -22.12 10.59
C LEU A 341 13.26 -22.83 11.93
N GLY A 342 12.44 -22.56 12.95
CA GLY A 342 12.46 -23.32 14.20
C GLY A 342 12.18 -24.81 13.96
N ASP A 343 11.18 -25.12 13.13
CA ASP A 343 10.89 -26.49 12.73
C ASP A 343 12.01 -27.13 11.94
N MET A 344 12.64 -26.40 11.00
CA MET A 344 13.81 -26.90 10.28
C MET A 344 14.97 -27.24 11.23
N TYR A 345 15.13 -26.46 12.30
CA TYR A 345 16.14 -26.74 13.33
C TYR A 345 15.78 -27.98 14.16
N ASP A 346 14.53 -28.07 14.65
CA ASP A 346 14.04 -29.23 15.41
C ASP A 346 14.11 -30.54 14.60
N MET A 347 14.03 -30.44 13.28
CA MET A 347 14.15 -31.53 12.32
C MET A 347 15.59 -31.86 11.91
N ASP A 348 16.59 -31.14 12.44
CA ASP A 348 18.02 -31.28 12.10
C ASP A 348 18.31 -31.04 10.59
N LEU A 349 17.53 -30.17 9.93
CA LEU A 349 17.76 -29.74 8.55
C LEU A 349 18.76 -28.58 8.46
N ILE A 350 18.78 -27.70 9.46
CA ILE A 350 19.78 -26.63 9.63
C ILE A 350 20.62 -26.89 10.87
N ASP A 351 21.88 -26.44 10.86
CA ASP A 351 22.80 -26.65 11.99
C ASP A 351 22.78 -25.49 13.02
N ASP A 352 23.46 -25.68 14.15
CA ASP A 352 23.55 -24.68 15.22
C ASP A 352 24.15 -23.35 14.76
N GLY A 353 25.09 -23.37 13.80
CA GLY A 353 25.72 -22.16 13.28
C GLY A 353 24.72 -21.33 12.48
N MET A 354 23.97 -21.98 11.60
CA MET A 354 22.84 -21.41 10.88
C MET A 354 21.77 -20.91 11.87
N TYR A 355 21.42 -21.67 12.90
CA TYR A 355 20.42 -21.22 13.86
C TYR A 355 20.87 -19.97 14.64
N MET A 356 22.14 -19.86 15.01
CA MET A 356 22.68 -18.66 15.67
C MET A 356 22.68 -17.42 14.77
N GLU A 357 23.01 -17.59 13.49
CA GLU A 357 22.87 -16.52 12.50
C GLU A 357 21.40 -16.11 12.35
N PHE A 358 20.45 -17.06 12.43
CA PHE A 358 19.01 -16.78 12.33
C PHE A 358 18.55 -15.91 13.47
N ILE A 359 18.86 -16.31 14.71
CA ILE A 359 18.51 -15.55 15.91
C ILE A 359 19.09 -14.14 15.86
N THR A 360 20.32 -13.99 15.35
CA THR A 360 20.97 -12.68 15.18
C THR A 360 20.21 -11.79 14.19
N SER A 361 19.92 -12.31 12.99
CA SER A 361 19.19 -11.58 11.95
C SER A 361 17.75 -11.26 12.37
N HIS A 362 17.03 -12.22 12.94
CA HIS A 362 15.67 -12.07 13.44
C HIS A 362 15.59 -11.00 14.54
N SER A 363 16.47 -11.07 15.54
CA SER A 363 16.52 -10.07 16.61
C SER A 363 16.87 -8.67 16.11
N GLY A 364 17.74 -8.58 15.08
CA GLY A 364 18.08 -7.33 14.42
C GLY A 364 16.86 -6.66 13.77
N VAL A 365 16.06 -7.42 13.03
CA VAL A 365 14.83 -6.92 12.37
C VAL A 365 13.77 -6.53 13.40
N LEU A 366 13.64 -7.28 14.50
CA LEU A 366 12.70 -6.99 15.57
C LEU A 366 13.17 -5.90 16.55
N THR A 367 14.31 -5.26 16.32
CA THR A 367 14.81 -4.24 17.23
C THR A 367 13.88 -3.02 17.24
N GLN A 368 13.27 -2.75 18.39
CA GLN A 368 12.52 -1.51 18.66
C GLN A 368 13.43 -0.55 19.42
N ARG A 369 13.56 0.68 18.91
CA ARG A 369 14.26 1.75 19.62
C ARG A 369 13.32 2.41 20.62
N ASP A 370 13.89 2.85 21.75
CA ASP A 370 13.16 3.61 22.76
C ASP A 370 12.77 5.00 22.23
N PHE A 371 11.72 5.57 22.82
CA PHE A 371 11.14 6.85 22.39
C PHE A 371 12.09 8.05 22.53
N ASP A 372 13.06 7.96 23.45
CA ASP A 372 14.08 9.00 23.72
C ASP A 372 15.33 8.84 22.84
N SER A 373 15.36 7.80 21.99
CA SER A 373 16.44 7.61 21.03
C SER A 373 16.39 8.66 19.92
N LYS A 374 17.52 9.29 19.64
CA LYS A 374 17.68 10.21 18.49
C LYS A 374 17.40 9.58 17.12
N TYR A 375 17.31 8.25 17.07
CA TYR A 375 17.00 7.51 15.85
C TYR A 375 15.67 6.75 15.94
N TYR A 376 14.80 7.11 16.88
CA TYR A 376 13.42 6.65 16.92
C TYR A 376 12.67 7.21 15.71
N SER A 377 11.91 6.36 15.02
CA SER A 377 11.13 6.72 13.83
C SER A 377 9.74 6.11 13.87
N GLY A 378 9.19 5.94 15.07
CA GLY A 378 7.91 5.26 15.31
C GLY A 378 8.06 3.79 15.73
N PHE A 379 6.93 3.11 15.82
CA PHE A 379 6.87 1.68 16.10
C PHE A 379 7.42 0.86 14.94
N ASN A 380 8.27 -0.09 15.26
CA ASN A 380 8.74 -1.10 14.33
C ASN A 380 7.58 -2.09 14.06
N PRO A 381 7.04 -2.13 12.83
CA PRO A 381 5.88 -2.98 12.51
C PRO A 381 6.19 -4.47 12.68
N TYR A 382 7.42 -4.91 12.38
CA TYR A 382 7.86 -6.28 12.57
C TYR A 382 7.77 -6.68 14.04
N LYS A 383 8.31 -5.84 14.94
CA LYS A 383 8.30 -6.09 16.38
C LYS A 383 6.88 -6.14 16.93
N LEU A 384 6.08 -5.10 16.68
CA LEU A 384 4.73 -5.00 17.24
C LEU A 384 3.85 -6.16 16.76
N GLY A 385 3.84 -6.42 15.44
CA GLY A 385 3.04 -7.49 14.86
C GLY A 385 3.47 -8.86 15.34
N PHE A 386 4.78 -9.14 15.38
CA PHE A 386 5.32 -10.40 15.87
C PHE A 386 4.96 -10.68 17.33
N GLU A 387 5.10 -9.69 18.22
CA GLU A 387 4.77 -9.87 19.65
C GLU A 387 3.28 -10.14 19.85
N ILE A 388 2.40 -9.45 19.11
CA ILE A 388 0.96 -9.71 19.19
C ILE A 388 0.65 -11.14 18.72
N PHE A 389 1.19 -11.58 17.58
CA PHE A 389 0.97 -12.94 17.07
C PHE A 389 1.52 -14.03 17.99
N MET A 390 2.73 -13.85 18.53
CA MET A 390 3.30 -14.76 19.52
C MET A 390 2.45 -14.81 20.80
N ASP A 391 1.89 -13.67 21.23
CA ASP A 391 1.03 -13.62 22.40
C ASP A 391 -0.34 -14.27 22.16
N ILE A 392 -0.94 -14.10 20.98
CA ILE A 392 -2.18 -14.79 20.59
C ILE A 392 -1.99 -16.31 20.69
N GLU A 393 -0.91 -16.85 20.13
CA GLU A 393 -0.63 -18.27 20.21
C GLU A 393 -0.46 -18.74 21.68
N ARG A 394 0.24 -17.96 22.50
CA ARG A 394 0.36 -18.23 23.94
C ARG A 394 -1.01 -18.23 24.61
N VAL A 395 -1.84 -17.23 24.37
CA VAL A 395 -3.18 -17.09 24.99
C VAL A 395 -4.06 -18.27 24.60
N CYS A 396 -4.02 -18.71 23.34
CA CYS A 396 -4.80 -19.85 22.87
C CYS A 396 -4.37 -21.15 23.57
N ASN A 397 -3.07 -21.37 23.76
CA ASN A 397 -2.56 -22.61 24.34
C ASN A 397 -2.57 -22.63 25.88
N ASN A 398 -2.18 -21.52 26.52
CA ASN A 398 -1.98 -21.40 27.96
C ASN A 398 -2.41 -20.00 28.47
N PRO A 399 -3.72 -19.71 28.54
CA PRO A 399 -4.21 -18.42 29.00
C PRO A 399 -4.02 -18.22 30.51
N THR A 400 -3.55 -17.04 30.89
CA THR A 400 -3.49 -16.60 32.29
C THR A 400 -4.84 -16.06 32.76
N ASP A 401 -4.99 -15.80 34.06
CA ASP A 401 -6.23 -15.20 34.58
C ASP A 401 -6.44 -13.77 34.09
N GLU A 402 -5.36 -13.01 33.82
CA GLU A 402 -5.44 -11.70 33.19
C GLU A 402 -5.97 -11.80 31.75
N ASP A 403 -5.53 -12.80 30.98
CA ASP A 403 -6.03 -13.02 29.61
C ASP A 403 -7.52 -13.39 29.61
N LYS A 404 -7.96 -14.21 30.56
CA LYS A 404 -9.38 -14.58 30.72
C LYS A 404 -10.24 -13.37 31.06
N GLU A 405 -9.73 -12.45 31.89
CA GLU A 405 -10.42 -11.20 32.20
C GLU A 405 -10.48 -10.28 30.98
N TRP A 406 -9.35 -10.13 30.28
CA TRP A 406 -9.18 -9.21 29.16
C TRP A 406 -9.93 -9.64 27.90
N PHE A 407 -9.77 -10.91 27.49
CA PHE A 407 -10.35 -11.46 26.26
C PHE A 407 -11.62 -12.29 26.52
N GLY A 408 -12.09 -12.42 27.76
CA GLY A 408 -13.22 -13.31 28.10
C GLY A 408 -14.52 -13.06 27.35
N LYS A 409 -14.71 -11.83 26.82
CA LYS A 409 -15.87 -11.46 25.98
C LYS A 409 -15.62 -11.62 24.48
N ALA A 410 -14.38 -11.83 24.06
CA ALA A 410 -14.03 -11.97 22.65
C ALA A 410 -14.46 -13.35 22.13
N GLN A 411 -15.12 -13.37 20.98
CA GLN A 411 -15.68 -14.60 20.41
C GLN A 411 -14.59 -15.63 20.11
N TRP A 412 -13.47 -15.20 19.52
CA TRP A 412 -12.32 -16.07 19.21
C TRP A 412 -11.79 -16.78 20.47
N PHE A 413 -11.73 -16.06 21.59
CA PHE A 413 -11.24 -16.63 22.86
C PHE A 413 -12.23 -17.65 23.43
N GLN A 414 -13.53 -17.36 23.37
CA GLN A 414 -14.57 -18.29 23.81
C GLN A 414 -14.59 -19.57 22.96
N ASP A 415 -14.37 -19.47 21.65
CA ASP A 415 -14.33 -20.64 20.77
C ASP A 415 -13.10 -21.52 21.04
N VAL A 416 -11.95 -20.92 21.36
CA VAL A 416 -10.77 -21.67 21.83
C VAL A 416 -11.05 -22.36 23.17
N GLN A 417 -11.63 -21.64 24.15
CA GLN A 417 -11.98 -22.23 25.45
C GLN A 417 -13.02 -23.36 25.33
N ALA A 418 -13.91 -23.28 24.34
CA ALA A 418 -14.90 -24.31 24.03
C ALA A 418 -14.32 -25.49 23.22
N GLY A 419 -13.04 -25.45 22.83
CA GLY A 419 -12.39 -26.47 22.00
C GLY A 419 -12.90 -26.51 20.56
N LYS A 420 -13.53 -25.43 20.08
CA LYS A 420 -14.03 -25.30 18.70
C LYS A 420 -12.99 -24.75 17.73
N ALA A 421 -12.00 -24.03 18.25
CA ALA A 421 -10.92 -23.41 17.51
C ALA A 421 -9.59 -23.74 18.18
N ASP A 422 -8.51 -23.80 17.40
CA ASP A 422 -7.14 -23.86 17.91
C ASP A 422 -6.41 -22.54 17.60
N TRP A 423 -5.17 -22.42 18.09
CA TRP A 423 -4.39 -21.21 17.86
C TRP A 423 -4.16 -20.95 16.36
N LEU A 424 -4.02 -22.00 15.56
CA LEU A 424 -3.73 -21.90 14.12
C LEU A 424 -4.95 -21.40 13.35
N SER A 425 -6.15 -21.89 13.67
CA SER A 425 -7.39 -21.40 13.07
C SER A 425 -7.61 -19.92 13.42
N VAL A 426 -7.40 -19.53 14.68
CA VAL A 426 -7.50 -18.12 15.10
C VAL A 426 -6.52 -17.24 14.33
N MET A 427 -5.26 -17.68 14.17
CA MET A 427 -4.26 -16.94 13.40
C MET A 427 -4.67 -16.76 11.93
N LYS A 428 -5.23 -17.79 11.29
CA LYS A 428 -5.71 -17.71 9.91
C LYS A 428 -6.90 -16.75 9.80
N ASP A 429 -7.86 -16.83 10.72
CA ASP A 429 -9.00 -15.91 10.76
C ASP A 429 -8.54 -14.45 10.93
N ILE A 430 -7.52 -14.23 11.77
CA ILE A 430 -6.93 -12.89 11.95
C ILE A 430 -6.36 -12.36 10.63
N VAL A 431 -5.55 -13.18 9.95
CA VAL A 431 -4.93 -12.82 8.67
C VAL A 431 -5.98 -12.53 7.60
N VAL A 432 -7.10 -13.26 7.57
CA VAL A 432 -8.17 -13.07 6.60
C VAL A 432 -8.95 -11.78 6.86
N GLU A 433 -9.39 -11.54 8.11
CA GLU A 433 -10.48 -10.61 8.40
C GLU A 433 -10.05 -9.22 8.90
N TYR A 434 -8.79 -9.04 9.35
CA TYR A 434 -8.38 -7.83 10.07
C TYR A 434 -7.43 -6.92 9.27
N ARG A 435 -7.34 -5.68 9.75
CA ARG A 435 -6.41 -4.62 9.32
C ARG A 435 -5.63 -4.15 10.54
N ASP A 436 -4.59 -3.33 10.38
CA ASP A 436 -3.71 -2.97 11.50
C ASP A 436 -4.47 -2.37 12.70
N GLU A 437 -5.42 -1.45 12.46
CA GLU A 437 -6.24 -0.81 13.50
C GLU A 437 -7.10 -1.83 14.28
N THR A 438 -7.75 -2.76 13.57
CA THR A 438 -8.65 -3.75 14.17
C THR A 438 -7.86 -4.87 14.82
N PHE A 439 -6.70 -5.21 14.26
CA PHE A 439 -5.77 -6.15 14.85
C PHE A 439 -5.25 -5.66 16.21
N VAL A 440 -4.79 -4.41 16.29
CA VAL A 440 -4.33 -3.82 17.55
C VAL A 440 -5.49 -3.71 18.56
N SER A 441 -6.64 -3.20 18.15
CA SER A 441 -7.78 -3.01 19.07
C SER A 441 -8.37 -4.33 19.61
N GLN A 442 -8.30 -5.42 18.85
CA GLN A 442 -8.88 -6.71 19.27
C GLN A 442 -7.87 -7.63 19.96
N PHE A 443 -6.59 -7.59 19.60
CA PHE A 443 -5.62 -8.61 20.02
C PHE A 443 -4.45 -8.10 20.86
N LEU A 444 -4.26 -6.79 21.00
CA LEU A 444 -3.22 -6.26 21.89
C LEU A 444 -3.55 -6.59 23.35
N SER A 445 -2.67 -7.36 23.99
CA SER A 445 -2.84 -7.82 25.37
C SER A 445 -2.10 -6.92 26.38
N PRO A 446 -2.53 -6.93 27.66
CA PRO A 446 -1.81 -6.27 28.75
C PRO A 446 -0.35 -6.70 28.88
N LYS A 447 -0.05 -7.97 28.57
CA LYS A 447 1.30 -8.51 28.60
C LYS A 447 2.20 -7.82 27.58
N VAL A 448 1.78 -7.75 26.32
CA VAL A 448 2.54 -7.09 25.25
C VAL A 448 2.70 -5.60 25.57
N ILE A 449 1.64 -4.93 26.07
CA ILE A 449 1.69 -3.52 26.49
C ILE A 449 2.78 -3.29 27.55
N ARG A 450 2.92 -4.18 28.53
CA ARG A 450 3.97 -4.10 29.56
C ARG A 450 5.35 -4.41 29.01
N GLU A 451 5.49 -5.47 28.22
CA GLU A 451 6.80 -5.89 27.68
C GLU A 451 7.39 -4.83 26.75
N MET A 452 6.54 -4.14 25.98
CA MET A 452 6.94 -3.01 25.14
C MET A 452 6.97 -1.67 25.89
N SER A 453 6.65 -1.65 27.20
CA SER A 453 6.63 -0.45 28.05
C SER A 453 5.81 0.70 27.46
N LEU A 454 4.66 0.40 26.85
CA LEU A 454 3.87 1.41 26.14
C LEU A 454 3.22 2.41 27.09
N PHE A 455 3.05 3.64 26.60
CA PHE A 455 2.36 4.74 27.27
C PHE A 455 1.77 5.71 26.24
N VAL A 456 0.81 6.53 26.68
CA VAL A 456 0.16 7.55 25.85
C VAL A 456 0.59 8.92 26.35
N VAL A 457 1.07 9.74 25.42
CA VAL A 457 1.32 11.16 25.64
C VAL A 457 0.15 11.93 25.06
N HIS A 458 -0.44 12.81 25.86
CA HIS A 458 -1.34 13.84 25.37
C HIS A 458 -0.53 15.08 25.04
N ASP A 459 -0.62 15.47 23.78
CA ASP A 459 0.06 16.61 23.17
C ASP A 459 -1.06 17.48 22.58
N ASP A 460 -1.50 18.45 23.38
CA ASP A 460 -2.52 19.45 23.02
C ASP A 460 -1.84 20.80 22.96
N GLU A 461 -2.03 21.54 21.86
CA GLU A 461 -1.42 22.86 21.66
C GLU A 461 -1.89 23.89 22.71
N MET A 462 -3.02 23.64 23.38
CA MET A 462 -3.51 24.49 24.46
C MET A 462 -2.82 24.24 25.81
N ASP A 463 -2.08 23.15 25.97
CA ASP A 463 -1.41 22.78 27.21
C ASP A 463 0.08 23.19 27.19
N ASP A 464 0.56 23.79 28.28
CA ASP A 464 1.96 24.23 28.40
C ASP A 464 2.96 23.06 28.55
N GLU A 465 2.48 21.86 28.92
CA GLU A 465 3.29 20.67 29.17
C GLU A 465 2.65 19.41 28.57
N MET A 466 3.47 18.54 27.97
CA MET A 466 3.03 17.21 27.55
C MET A 466 2.76 16.32 28.77
N VAL A 467 1.59 15.67 28.79
CA VAL A 467 1.16 14.84 29.93
C VAL A 467 1.06 13.37 29.52
N VAL A 468 1.62 12.48 30.34
CA VAL A 468 1.40 11.03 30.19
C VAL A 468 0.03 10.66 30.75
N THR A 469 -0.93 10.36 29.89
CA THR A 469 -2.34 10.12 30.26
C THR A 469 -2.65 8.66 30.57
N ALA A 470 -1.86 7.74 30.04
CA ALA A 470 -1.97 6.31 30.29
C ALA A 470 -0.61 5.65 30.22
N ILE A 471 -0.41 4.62 31.05
CA ILE A 471 0.80 3.79 31.08
C ILE A 471 0.40 2.32 31.08
N HIS A 472 1.37 1.43 30.96
CA HIS A 472 1.23 -0.03 30.95
C HIS A 472 0.79 -0.63 32.31
N ASN A 473 -0.29 -0.12 32.90
CA ASN A 473 -0.94 -0.64 34.11
C ASN A 473 -2.43 -0.95 33.86
N ARG A 474 -3.10 -1.59 34.84
CA ARG A 474 -4.49 -2.04 34.72
C ARG A 474 -5.49 -0.94 34.34
N ALA A 475 -5.27 0.30 34.79
CA ALA A 475 -6.15 1.43 34.46
C ALA A 475 -5.84 2.05 33.08
N GLY A 476 -4.65 1.80 32.53
CA GLY A 476 -4.17 2.39 31.30
C GLY A 476 -4.24 1.46 30.07
N TYR A 477 -4.35 0.13 30.25
CA TYR A 477 -4.31 -0.82 29.12
C TYR A 477 -5.31 -0.51 28.01
N GLU A 478 -6.56 -0.20 28.36
CA GLU A 478 -7.60 0.12 27.36
C GLU A 478 -7.23 1.40 26.60
N LYS A 479 -6.85 2.46 27.32
CA LYS A 479 -6.44 3.73 26.72
C LYS A 479 -5.22 3.60 25.81
N VAL A 480 -4.22 2.82 26.23
CA VAL A 480 -3.01 2.55 25.43
C VAL A 480 -3.38 1.81 24.14
N ARG A 481 -4.24 0.78 24.24
CA ARG A 481 -4.69 0.00 23.09
C ARG A 481 -5.47 0.86 22.11
N ASP A 482 -6.42 1.65 22.62
CA ASP A 482 -7.28 2.49 21.78
C ASP A 482 -6.45 3.59 21.08
N ALA A 483 -5.52 4.24 21.80
CA ALA A 483 -4.62 5.22 21.22
C ALA A 483 -3.67 4.61 20.16
N LEU A 484 -3.18 3.39 20.38
CA LEU A 484 -2.33 2.70 19.41
C LEU A 484 -3.14 2.25 18.18
N ALA A 485 -4.36 1.76 18.36
CA ALA A 485 -5.24 1.41 17.25
C ALA A 485 -5.57 2.66 16.40
N ASP A 486 -5.87 3.78 17.05
CA ASP A 486 -6.09 5.07 16.39
C ASP A 486 -4.88 5.57 15.60
N HIS A 487 -3.65 5.26 16.06
CA HIS A 487 -2.43 5.59 15.35
C HIS A 487 -2.33 4.87 13.99
N TYR A 488 -2.87 3.67 13.88
CA TYR A 488 -2.89 2.88 12.64
C TYR A 488 -4.14 3.12 11.78
N ASN A 489 -5.14 3.83 12.29
CA ASN A 489 -6.31 4.18 11.50
C ASN A 489 -5.94 5.14 10.36
N LEU A 490 -6.20 4.71 9.13
CA LEU A 490 -5.81 5.46 7.93
C LEU A 490 -6.49 6.83 7.84
N ALA A 491 -7.72 6.95 8.35
CA ALA A 491 -8.45 8.22 8.39
C ALA A 491 -7.73 9.28 9.25
N ASN A 492 -6.93 8.84 10.23
CA ASN A 492 -6.13 9.74 11.08
C ASN A 492 -4.76 10.09 10.50
N ARG A 493 -4.28 9.34 9.50
CA ARG A 493 -2.94 9.48 8.91
C ARG A 493 -2.93 10.24 7.59
N THR A 494 -3.97 10.05 6.77
CA THR A 494 -4.06 10.68 5.46
C THR A 494 -5.27 11.61 5.42
N PRO A 495 -5.09 12.91 5.14
CA PRO A 495 -6.21 13.84 5.02
C PRO A 495 -7.31 13.30 4.11
N GLN A 496 -8.56 13.42 4.55
CA GLN A 496 -9.72 12.95 3.80
C GLN A 496 -10.21 14.10 2.92
N ILE A 497 -9.85 14.05 1.64
CA ILE A 497 -10.20 15.06 0.64
C ILE A 497 -11.08 14.39 -0.43
N GLU A 498 -12.24 14.95 -0.68
CA GLU A 498 -13.24 14.42 -1.61
C GLU A 498 -13.68 15.49 -2.60
N VAL A 499 -14.01 15.08 -3.83
CA VAL A 499 -14.72 15.93 -4.78
C VAL A 499 -16.19 15.99 -4.38
N VAL A 500 -16.67 17.17 -4.01
CA VAL A 500 -18.07 17.38 -3.62
C VAL A 500 -18.92 17.90 -4.76
N ASP A 501 -18.34 18.68 -5.67
CA ASP A 501 -19.06 19.26 -6.80
C ASP A 501 -18.10 19.73 -7.90
N TYR A 502 -18.59 19.90 -9.12
CA TYR A 502 -17.92 20.67 -10.15
C TYR A 502 -18.91 21.37 -11.08
N ASP A 503 -18.63 22.63 -11.44
CA ASP A 503 -19.51 23.40 -12.32
C ASP A 503 -19.22 23.06 -13.80
N TYR A 504 -20.03 22.22 -14.43
CA TYR A 504 -19.81 21.89 -15.85
C TYR A 504 -20.07 23.05 -16.83
N SER A 505 -20.86 24.06 -16.42
CA SER A 505 -21.55 24.96 -17.35
C SER A 505 -20.99 26.38 -17.40
N ARG A 506 -20.48 26.94 -16.28
CA ARG A 506 -20.03 28.34 -16.22
C ARG A 506 -18.51 28.43 -16.13
N ASN A 507 -17.96 28.36 -14.92
CA ASN A 507 -16.54 28.64 -14.67
C ASN A 507 -15.67 27.37 -14.61
N ARG A 508 -16.28 26.18 -14.71
CA ARG A 508 -15.55 24.91 -14.62
C ARG A 508 -14.81 24.75 -13.30
N ALA A 509 -15.36 25.30 -12.22
CA ALA A 509 -14.81 25.18 -10.88
C ALA A 509 -14.84 23.72 -10.41
N LEU A 510 -13.77 23.28 -9.74
CA LEU A 510 -13.74 22.04 -8.97
C LEU A 510 -13.87 22.39 -7.49
N TYR A 511 -14.84 21.77 -6.82
CA TYR A 511 -15.04 21.91 -5.38
C TYR A 511 -14.59 20.64 -4.67
N LEU A 512 -13.62 20.81 -3.80
CA LEU A 512 -13.10 19.79 -2.92
C LEU A 512 -13.50 20.11 -1.48
N GLU A 513 -13.72 19.07 -0.70
CA GLU A 513 -13.93 19.18 0.75
C GLU A 513 -12.90 18.33 1.48
N HIS A 514 -12.26 18.93 2.48
CA HIS A 514 -11.43 18.26 3.46
C HIS A 514 -12.22 18.09 4.76
N THR A 515 -12.37 16.85 5.23
CA THR A 515 -13.02 16.57 6.51
C THR A 515 -11.99 16.66 7.64
N VAL A 516 -12.10 17.68 8.49
CA VAL A 516 -11.23 17.88 9.65
C VAL A 516 -11.66 16.93 10.76
N HIS A 517 -10.78 16.01 11.13
CA HIS A 517 -10.99 15.08 12.22
C HIS A 517 -10.06 15.41 13.39
N ARG A 518 -10.63 15.50 14.61
CA ARG A 518 -9.91 15.82 15.87
C ARG A 518 -9.13 17.14 15.81
N GLY A 519 -9.69 18.15 15.13
CA GLY A 519 -9.05 19.46 14.99
C GLY A 519 -7.74 19.44 14.18
N ARG A 520 -7.41 18.35 13.48
CA ARG A 520 -6.20 18.27 12.66
C ARG A 520 -6.39 18.98 11.33
N GLU A 521 -5.87 20.20 11.26
CA GLU A 521 -5.87 20.99 10.03
C GLU A 521 -4.81 20.52 9.02
N LEU A 522 -4.89 21.01 7.79
CA LEU A 522 -3.89 20.77 6.75
C LEU A 522 -2.66 21.64 7.01
N ASP A 523 -1.48 21.10 6.72
CA ASP A 523 -0.22 21.85 6.82
C ASP A 523 -0.01 22.81 5.63
N ASP A 524 1.09 23.56 5.66
CA ASP A 524 1.44 24.57 4.65
C ASP A 524 1.66 23.97 3.24
N ASP A 525 1.94 22.66 3.14
CA ASP A 525 2.18 21.96 1.88
C ASP A 525 0.90 21.81 1.04
N ILE A 526 -0.28 22.09 1.60
CA ILE A 526 -1.54 22.10 0.87
C ILE A 526 -1.50 22.98 -0.39
N ASN A 527 -0.77 24.10 -0.36
CA ASN A 527 -0.64 24.98 -1.51
C ASN A 527 0.08 24.28 -2.68
N ASN A 528 1.08 23.46 -2.36
CA ASN A 528 1.85 22.69 -3.35
C ASN A 528 0.97 21.60 -3.97
N VAL A 529 0.19 20.88 -3.15
CA VAL A 529 -0.73 19.82 -3.61
C VAL A 529 -1.86 20.41 -4.46
N LEU A 530 -2.51 21.48 -4.00
CA LEU A 530 -3.57 22.15 -4.75
C LEU A 530 -3.08 22.71 -6.08
N GLN A 531 -1.81 23.14 -6.16
CA GLN A 531 -1.22 23.57 -7.42
C GLN A 531 -1.14 22.42 -8.44
N GLN A 532 -0.86 21.19 -8.00
CA GLN A 532 -0.87 20.00 -8.88
C GLN A 532 -2.29 19.63 -9.32
N VAL A 533 -3.27 19.68 -8.40
CA VAL A 533 -4.68 19.49 -8.74
C VAL A 533 -5.12 20.52 -9.78
N TRP A 534 -4.80 21.80 -9.56
CA TRP A 534 -5.12 22.89 -10.47
C TRP A 534 -4.42 22.73 -11.82
N TYR A 535 -3.16 22.29 -11.84
CA TYR A 535 -2.44 21.99 -13.08
C TYR A 535 -3.13 20.91 -13.90
N LEU A 536 -3.62 19.83 -13.29
CA LEU A 536 -4.31 18.74 -13.99
C LEU A 536 -5.76 19.11 -14.37
N TRP A 537 -6.43 19.97 -13.60
CA TRP A 537 -7.81 20.37 -13.84
C TRP A 537 -7.96 21.53 -14.83
N SER A 538 -7.16 22.59 -14.67
CA SER A 538 -7.37 23.89 -15.31
C SER A 538 -6.82 23.97 -16.74
N ALA A 539 -7.64 24.48 -17.66
CA ALA A 539 -7.28 24.64 -19.05
C ALA A 539 -6.71 26.05 -19.33
N ASP A 540 -5.40 26.18 -19.58
CA ASP A 540 -4.79 27.47 -19.95
C ASP A 540 -5.00 27.85 -21.44
N LYS A 541 -6.22 27.70 -21.96
CA LYS A 541 -6.53 28.07 -23.35
C LYS A 541 -7.61 29.15 -23.40
N LYS A 542 -7.19 30.35 -23.82
CA LYS A 542 -8.02 31.53 -24.13
C LYS A 542 -8.86 32.08 -22.97
N GLY A 543 -8.25 32.25 -21.80
CA GLY A 543 -8.77 33.14 -20.75
C GLY A 543 -9.93 32.59 -19.89
N SER A 544 -10.24 31.29 -19.99
CA SER A 544 -11.16 30.63 -19.05
C SER A 544 -10.33 29.89 -18.00
N ILE A 545 -10.09 30.52 -16.85
CA ILE A 545 -9.40 29.90 -15.73
C ILE A 545 -10.42 29.10 -14.92
N SER A 546 -10.21 27.79 -14.81
CA SER A 546 -11.03 26.91 -13.99
C SER A 546 -10.49 26.91 -12.56
N PRO A 547 -11.23 27.44 -11.58
CA PRO A 547 -10.74 27.49 -10.22
C PRO A 547 -10.86 26.12 -9.53
N VAL A 548 -9.94 25.83 -8.60
CA VAL A 548 -10.05 24.72 -7.66
C VAL A 548 -10.23 25.33 -6.28
N ILE A 549 -11.29 24.93 -5.58
CA ILE A 549 -11.64 25.42 -4.25
C ILE A 549 -11.66 24.22 -3.32
N LEU A 550 -10.92 24.30 -2.21
CA LEU A 550 -10.91 23.30 -1.15
C LEU A 550 -11.43 23.93 0.14
N ASN A 551 -12.53 23.41 0.66
CA ASN A 551 -13.08 23.83 1.95
C ASN A 551 -12.74 22.77 3.00
N SER A 552 -12.15 23.19 4.12
CA SER A 552 -11.99 22.34 5.30
C SER A 552 -13.22 22.50 6.18
N VAL A 553 -13.90 21.38 6.44
CA VAL A 553 -15.15 21.31 7.20
C VAL A 553 -14.94 20.43 8.40
N ASP A 554 -15.35 20.92 9.57
CA ASP A 554 -15.28 20.17 10.82
C ASP A 554 -16.21 18.95 10.80
N SER A 555 -15.68 17.78 11.15
CA SER A 555 -16.44 16.52 11.12
C SER A 555 -17.61 16.45 12.11
N GLU A 556 -17.58 17.21 13.21
CA GLU A 556 -18.58 17.14 14.28
C GLU A 556 -19.67 18.21 14.12
N THR A 557 -19.26 19.43 13.79
CA THR A 557 -20.13 20.61 13.69
C THR A 557 -20.62 20.87 12.27
N GLY A 558 -19.90 20.38 11.25
CA GLY A 558 -20.15 20.69 9.85
C GLY A 558 -19.83 22.14 9.48
N GLU A 559 -19.18 22.89 10.37
CA GLU A 559 -18.78 24.27 10.10
C GLU A 559 -17.52 24.32 9.23
N GLN A 560 -17.50 25.27 8.28
CA GLN A 560 -16.32 25.51 7.46
C GLN A 560 -15.28 26.26 8.29
N ILE A 561 -14.13 25.62 8.53
CA ILE A 561 -13.01 26.18 9.29
C ILE A 561 -12.15 27.07 8.39
N GLN A 562 -11.77 26.55 7.22
CA GLN A 562 -10.82 27.20 6.31
C GLN A 562 -11.18 26.94 4.85
N SER A 563 -10.78 27.84 3.95
CA SER A 563 -10.97 27.68 2.51
C SER A 563 -9.74 28.10 1.74
N TYR A 564 -9.38 27.29 0.77
CA TYR A 564 -8.24 27.47 -0.12
C TYR A 564 -8.76 27.55 -1.56
N ALA A 565 -8.21 28.45 -2.37
CA ALA A 565 -8.63 28.61 -3.75
C ALA A 565 -7.45 28.91 -4.68
N LEU A 566 -7.41 28.24 -5.83
CA LEU A 566 -6.48 28.50 -6.92
C LEU A 566 -7.23 28.78 -8.23
N PRO A 567 -6.85 29.82 -9.01
CA PRO A 567 -5.88 30.85 -8.65
C PRO A 567 -6.39 31.70 -7.46
N LYS A 568 -5.46 32.24 -6.65
CA LYS A 568 -5.81 33.17 -5.57
C LYS A 568 -6.60 34.33 -6.18
N ARG A 569 -7.78 34.64 -5.66
CA ARG A 569 -8.54 35.84 -6.08
C ARG A 569 -7.63 37.04 -5.87
N GLU A 570 -7.39 37.83 -6.93
CA GLU A 570 -6.74 39.14 -6.74
C GLU A 570 -7.63 39.95 -5.79
N GLU A 571 -7.14 40.23 -4.58
CA GLU A 571 -7.76 41.23 -3.72
C GLU A 571 -7.81 42.54 -4.51
N GLY A 572 -9.03 43.00 -4.79
CA GLY A 572 -9.27 44.04 -5.78
C GLY A 572 -8.37 45.24 -5.60
N LYS A 573 -7.55 45.54 -6.63
CA LYS A 573 -7.10 46.90 -6.87
C LYS A 573 -8.37 47.75 -7.01
N GLN A 574 -8.71 48.52 -5.97
CA GLN A 574 -9.71 49.57 -6.09
C GLN A 574 -9.38 50.37 -7.36
N PRO A 575 -10.33 50.53 -8.31
CA PRO A 575 -10.08 51.37 -9.48
C PRO A 575 -9.80 52.77 -8.95
N GLY A 576 -8.55 53.21 -9.09
CA GLY A 576 -8.09 54.49 -8.61
C GLY A 576 -9.05 55.57 -9.11
N ARG A 577 -9.63 56.33 -8.16
CA ARG A 577 -10.40 57.54 -8.45
C ARG A 577 -9.57 58.40 -9.39
N LYS A 578 -9.93 58.39 -10.69
CA LYS A 578 -9.51 59.43 -11.62
C LYS A 578 -10.06 60.74 -11.08
N ARG A 579 -9.19 61.55 -10.46
CA ARG A 579 -9.45 62.98 -10.30
C ARG A 579 -9.49 63.55 -11.72
N GLN A 580 -10.68 63.94 -12.17
CA GLN A 580 -10.80 64.81 -13.35
C GLN A 580 -10.38 66.24 -12.96
N PRO A 581 -9.79 66.98 -13.91
CA PRO A 581 -9.16 68.29 -13.68
C PRO A 581 -10.14 69.39 -13.29
#